data_AF-B6ZJT4-F1
#
_entry.id   AF-B6ZJT4-F1
#
_cell.length_a   1.000
_cell.length_b   1.000
_cell.length_c   1.000
_cell.angle_alpha   90.00
_cell.angle_beta   90.00
_cell.angle_gamma   90.00
#
_symmetry.space_group_name_H-M   'P 1'
#
loop_
_entity.id
_entity.type
_entity.pdbx_description
1 polymer ?
#
loop_
_entity_poly.entity_id
_entity_poly.type
_entity_poly.pdbx_seq_one_letter_code
_entity_poly.pdbx_strand_id
1 'polypeptide(L)'
;AKEAGRPMDDIAERLEEVRERWVMRFSDAALRIAPAFTRAAEKTATSALKRSLSSADIPRVKFTMTPEMRQAVDGIVAENVNLIKSIPEKYFTQVQTIALQSITRGRDMNYMTEELQKQFGITRRRAENIARDQNNKATAELARVRQKALGITKGIWIHSGGGSHPRPLHVKANGKEFDLDKGMPVGDNG
;
A
#
# COMPACT_ATOMS: atom_id res chain seq x y z
N ALA A 1 -9.95 -45.36 23.84
CA ALA A 1 -9.48 -45.07 22.47
C ALA A 1 -9.72 -43.59 22.22
N LYS A 2 -8.66 -42.78 22.02
CA LYS A 2 -8.84 -41.41 21.53
C LYS A 2 -9.45 -41.54 20.14
N GLU A 3 -10.64 -40.98 19.94
CA GLU A 3 -11.18 -40.73 18.60
C GLU A 3 -10.07 -40.01 17.82
N ALA A 4 -9.52 -40.68 16.81
CA ALA A 4 -8.68 -40.01 15.84
C ALA A 4 -9.56 -38.91 15.23
N GLY A 5 -9.27 -37.64 15.55
CA GLY A 5 -9.96 -36.50 14.98
C GLY A 5 -10.09 -36.69 13.46
N ARG A 6 -11.24 -36.33 12.89
CA ARG A 6 -11.49 -36.57 11.47
C ARG A 6 -10.31 -35.96 10.69
N PRO A 7 -9.76 -36.60 9.65
CA PRO A 7 -8.59 -36.09 8.93
C PRO A 7 -8.68 -34.62 8.47
N MET A 8 -9.90 -34.09 8.34
CA MET A 8 -10.18 -32.68 8.05
C MET A 8 -9.81 -31.73 9.19
N ASP A 9 -10.03 -32.15 10.43
CA ASP A 9 -9.79 -31.34 11.63
C ASP A 9 -8.27 -31.17 11.85
N ASP A 10 -7.47 -32.23 11.64
CA ASP A 10 -6.00 -32.19 11.70
C ASP A 10 -5.39 -31.29 10.60
N ILE A 11 -5.95 -31.31 9.38
CA ILE A 11 -5.49 -30.44 8.29
C ILE A 11 -5.84 -28.97 8.59
N ALA A 12 -7.04 -28.70 9.09
CA ALA A 12 -7.45 -27.35 9.45
C ALA A 12 -6.58 -26.77 10.57
N GLU A 13 -6.30 -27.56 11.61
CA GLU A 13 -5.43 -27.18 12.73
C GLU A 13 -4.01 -26.83 12.24
N ARG A 14 -3.39 -27.69 11.43
CA ARG A 14 -2.05 -27.43 10.87
C ARG A 14 -2.00 -26.18 9.98
N LEU A 15 -3.05 -25.93 9.20
CA LEU A 15 -3.13 -24.73 8.37
C LEU A 15 -3.22 -23.47 9.23
N GLU A 16 -3.93 -23.54 10.36
CA GLU A 16 -4.03 -22.44 11.31
C GLU A 16 -2.68 -22.17 11.98
N GLU A 17 -1.96 -23.20 12.45
CA GLU A 17 -0.62 -23.03 13.03
C GLU A 17 0.38 -22.37 12.05
N VAL A 18 0.27 -22.72 10.75
CA VAL A 18 1.09 -22.10 9.71
C VAL A 18 0.66 -20.65 9.51
N ARG A 19 -0.65 -20.38 9.43
CA ARG A 19 -1.19 -19.02 9.32
C ARG A 19 -0.70 -18.14 10.45
N GLU A 20 -0.86 -18.55 11.71
CA GLU A 20 -0.47 -17.78 12.89
C GLU A 20 1.02 -17.41 12.85
N ARG A 21 1.88 -18.38 12.56
CA ARG A 21 3.34 -18.19 12.46
C ARG A 21 3.71 -17.16 11.41
N TRP A 22 3.07 -17.20 10.24
CA TRP A 22 3.34 -16.26 9.17
C TRP A 22 2.72 -14.88 9.44
N VAL A 23 1.50 -14.82 9.96
CA VAL A 23 0.87 -13.55 10.38
C VAL A 23 1.74 -12.82 11.41
N MET A 24 2.32 -13.54 12.37
CA MET A 24 3.27 -12.97 13.33
C MET A 24 4.51 -12.39 12.63
N ARG A 25 5.17 -13.18 11.78
CA ARG A 25 6.36 -12.72 11.02
C ARG A 25 6.08 -11.50 10.15
N PHE A 26 4.94 -11.47 9.47
CA PHE A 26 4.53 -10.33 8.65
C PHE A 26 4.18 -9.12 9.50
N SER A 27 3.59 -9.32 10.67
CA SER A 27 3.31 -8.24 11.62
C SER A 27 4.60 -7.59 12.11
N ASP A 28 5.59 -8.38 12.51
CA ASP A 28 6.89 -7.87 12.95
C ASP A 28 7.62 -7.15 11.81
N ALA A 29 7.59 -7.74 10.61
CA ALA A 29 8.16 -7.12 9.42
C ALA A 29 7.46 -5.80 9.08
N ALA A 30 6.13 -5.73 9.19
CA ALA A 30 5.35 -4.53 8.92
C ALA A 30 5.75 -3.39 9.85
N LEU A 31 5.87 -3.67 11.15
CA LEU A 31 6.28 -2.69 12.17
C LEU A 31 7.69 -2.14 11.94
N ARG A 32 8.56 -2.87 11.24
CA ARG A 32 9.90 -2.41 10.87
C ARG A 32 9.94 -1.70 9.50
N ILE A 33 9.27 -2.28 8.50
CA ILE A 33 9.35 -1.84 7.10
C ILE A 33 8.57 -0.54 6.91
N ALA A 34 7.36 -0.43 7.46
CA ALA A 34 6.51 0.74 7.23
C ALA A 34 7.17 2.04 7.73
N PRO A 35 7.75 2.13 8.95
CA PRO A 35 8.47 3.34 9.37
C PRO A 35 9.69 3.65 8.50
N ALA A 36 10.46 2.64 8.09
CA ALA A 36 11.63 2.83 7.23
C ALA A 36 11.22 3.36 5.84
N PHE A 37 10.17 2.81 5.28
CA PHE A 37 9.55 3.26 4.03
C PHE A 37 9.09 4.72 4.14
N THR A 38 8.31 5.07 5.18
CA THR A 38 7.80 6.44 5.34
C THR A 38 8.93 7.45 5.53
N ARG A 39 10.00 7.09 6.25
CA ARG A 39 11.21 7.94 6.35
C ARG A 39 11.90 8.14 4.99
N ALA A 40 11.99 7.09 4.17
CA ALA A 40 12.57 7.20 2.83
C ALA A 40 11.70 8.06 1.89
N ALA A 41 10.38 7.92 1.97
CA ALA A 41 9.43 8.74 1.23
C ALA A 41 9.53 10.23 1.67
N GLU A 42 9.59 10.48 2.98
CA GLU A 42 9.77 11.83 3.54
C GLU A 42 11.05 12.49 3.03
N LYS A 43 12.18 11.78 3.10
CA LYS A 43 13.47 12.28 2.62
C LYS A 43 13.40 12.62 1.13
N THR A 44 12.74 11.77 0.35
CA THR A 44 12.57 11.96 -1.10
C THR A 44 11.72 13.19 -1.40
N ALA A 45 10.55 13.31 -0.76
CA ALA A 45 9.64 14.44 -0.90
C ALA A 45 10.31 15.76 -0.49
N THR A 46 10.96 15.80 0.67
CA THR A 46 11.67 16.98 1.16
C THR A 46 12.82 17.37 0.23
N SER A 47 13.57 16.40 -0.29
CA SER A 47 14.69 16.69 -1.22
C SER A 47 14.18 17.20 -2.56
N ALA A 48 13.06 16.68 -3.06
CA ALA A 48 12.43 17.18 -4.29
C ALA A 48 11.98 18.63 -4.11
N LEU A 49 11.29 18.95 -3.01
CA LEU A 49 10.85 20.31 -2.74
C LEU A 49 12.03 21.27 -2.58
N LYS A 50 13.10 20.88 -1.87
CA LYS A 50 14.32 21.70 -1.78
C LYS A 50 14.88 22.06 -3.16
N ARG A 51 14.95 21.09 -4.08
CA ARG A 51 15.42 21.34 -5.45
C ARG A 51 14.51 22.33 -6.17
N SER A 52 13.19 22.17 -6.06
CA SER A 52 12.22 23.09 -6.68
C SER A 52 12.31 24.51 -6.14
N LEU A 53 12.50 24.68 -4.83
CA LEU A 53 12.68 26.00 -4.22
C LEU A 53 13.98 26.65 -4.68
N SER A 54 15.08 25.88 -4.72
CA SER A 54 16.37 26.38 -5.20
C SER A 54 16.32 26.76 -6.68
N SER A 55 15.61 26.01 -7.53
CA SER A 55 15.44 26.38 -8.95
C SER A 55 14.58 27.64 -9.16
N ALA A 56 13.83 28.06 -8.15
CA ALA A 56 13.03 29.27 -8.17
C ALA A 56 13.70 30.45 -7.43
N ASP A 57 15.00 30.32 -7.11
CA ASP A 57 15.78 31.29 -6.32
C ASP A 57 15.16 31.66 -4.95
N ILE A 58 14.33 30.77 -4.40
CA ILE A 58 13.75 30.95 -3.06
C ILE A 58 14.82 30.59 -2.00
N PRO A 59 15.03 31.43 -0.97
CA PRO A 59 15.99 31.17 0.10
C PRO A 59 15.83 29.78 0.73
N ARG A 60 16.95 29.21 1.21
CA ARG A 60 16.95 27.87 1.83
C ARG A 60 16.01 27.83 3.03
N VAL A 61 14.98 26.98 2.95
CA VAL A 61 14.08 26.73 4.08
C VAL A 61 14.55 25.56 4.92
N LYS A 62 14.52 25.72 6.24
CA LYS A 62 14.74 24.64 7.20
C LYS A 62 13.45 23.85 7.41
N PHE A 63 13.42 22.64 6.89
CA PHE A 63 12.33 21.70 7.12
C PHE A 63 12.46 21.04 8.49
N THR A 64 11.42 21.15 9.32
CA THR A 64 11.34 20.55 10.66
C THR A 64 10.16 19.59 10.76
N MET A 65 10.16 18.72 11.75
CA MET A 65 9.07 17.77 11.96
C MET A 65 7.92 18.46 12.72
N THR A 66 7.03 19.13 11.99
CA THR A 66 5.85 19.82 12.57
C THR A 66 4.83 18.82 13.11
N PRO A 67 3.85 19.23 13.94
CA PRO A 67 2.76 18.35 14.39
C PRO A 67 2.01 17.69 13.22
N GLU A 68 1.69 18.46 12.18
CA GLU A 68 0.96 17.99 10.99
C GLU A 68 1.80 16.97 10.20
N MET A 69 3.12 17.20 10.13
CA MET A 69 4.05 16.27 9.50
C MET A 69 4.14 14.95 10.28
N ARG A 70 4.15 15.00 11.62
CA ARG A 70 4.11 13.79 12.45
C ARG A 70 2.83 13.02 12.23
N GLN A 71 1.69 13.71 12.24
CA GLN A 71 0.39 13.09 12.00
C GLN A 71 0.33 12.39 10.64
N ALA A 72 0.84 13.03 9.57
CA ALA A 72 0.91 12.41 8.25
C ALA A 72 1.82 11.17 8.23
N VAL A 73 3.01 11.27 8.85
CA VAL A 73 3.94 10.13 8.97
C VAL A 73 3.29 8.96 9.72
N ASP A 74 2.66 9.22 10.86
CA ASP A 74 2.02 8.20 11.69
C ASP A 74 0.84 7.55 10.95
N GLY A 75 0.04 8.34 10.24
CA GLY A 75 -1.04 7.85 9.38
C GLY A 75 -0.54 6.93 8.27
N ILE A 76 0.49 7.34 7.52
CA ILE A 76 1.09 6.52 6.46
C ILE A 76 1.67 5.23 7.05
N VAL A 77 2.36 5.30 8.19
CA VAL A 77 2.88 4.10 8.85
C VAL A 77 1.76 3.15 9.23
N ALA A 78 0.69 3.65 9.84
CA ALA A 78 -0.46 2.83 10.24
C ALA A 78 -1.13 2.16 9.02
N GLU A 79 -1.38 2.91 7.95
CA GLU A 79 -1.95 2.38 6.71
C GLU A 79 -1.06 1.28 6.11
N ASN A 80 0.26 1.53 6.02
CA ASN A 80 1.20 0.58 5.46
C ASN A 80 1.34 -0.69 6.32
N VAL A 81 1.31 -0.56 7.65
CA VAL A 81 1.30 -1.71 8.55
C VAL A 81 0.06 -2.57 8.28
N ASN A 82 -1.11 -1.96 8.20
CA ASN A 82 -2.37 -2.68 7.94
C ASN A 82 -2.36 -3.36 6.56
N LEU A 83 -1.87 -2.67 5.53
CA LEU A 83 -1.76 -3.23 4.18
C LEU A 83 -0.80 -4.42 4.12
N ILE A 84 0.37 -4.34 4.75
CA ILE A 84 1.33 -5.45 4.80
C ILE A 84 0.71 -6.65 5.52
N LYS A 85 0.05 -6.45 6.67
CA LYS A 85 -0.63 -7.51 7.43
C LYS A 85 -1.77 -8.17 6.64
N SER A 86 -2.49 -7.40 5.84
CA SER A 86 -3.61 -7.92 5.03
C SER A 86 -3.19 -8.87 3.90
N ILE A 87 -1.91 -8.91 3.52
CA ILE A 87 -1.40 -9.79 2.44
C ILE A 87 -1.48 -11.26 2.86
N PRO A 88 -0.80 -11.72 3.93
CA PRO A 88 -0.86 -13.10 4.36
C PRO A 88 -2.28 -13.50 4.79
N GLU A 89 -3.03 -12.64 5.47
CA GLU A 89 -4.40 -12.96 5.93
C GLU A 89 -5.32 -13.40 4.78
N LYS A 90 -5.34 -12.63 3.68
CA LYS A 90 -6.13 -12.97 2.50
C LYS A 90 -5.61 -14.23 1.81
N TYR A 91 -4.29 -14.37 1.70
CA TYR A 91 -3.67 -15.52 1.06
C TYR A 91 -3.99 -16.82 1.81
N PHE A 92 -3.82 -16.87 3.13
CA PHE A 92 -4.08 -18.08 3.92
C PHE A 92 -5.56 -18.49 3.90
N THR A 93 -6.48 -17.51 3.95
CA THR A 93 -7.92 -17.78 3.82
C THR A 93 -8.23 -18.53 2.51
N GLN A 94 -7.58 -18.13 1.42
CA GLN A 94 -7.77 -18.74 0.11
C GLN A 94 -7.10 -20.11 0.00
N VAL A 95 -5.88 -20.26 0.54
CA VAL A 95 -5.18 -21.55 0.60
C VAL A 95 -6.02 -22.59 1.37
N GLN A 96 -6.58 -22.21 2.52
CA GLN A 96 -7.46 -23.08 3.30
C GLN A 96 -8.70 -23.49 2.50
N THR A 97 -9.34 -22.54 1.83
CA THR A 97 -10.51 -22.82 0.97
C THR A 97 -10.18 -23.81 -0.14
N ILE A 98 -9.05 -23.61 -0.84
CA ILE A 98 -8.59 -24.48 -1.93
C ILE A 98 -8.29 -25.90 -1.40
N ALA A 99 -7.63 -26.01 -0.24
CA ALA A 99 -7.31 -27.30 0.38
C ALA A 99 -8.58 -28.08 0.75
N LEU A 100 -9.55 -27.43 1.40
CA LEU A 100 -10.84 -28.05 1.73
C LEU A 100 -11.58 -28.51 0.47
N GLN A 101 -11.60 -27.68 -0.57
CA GLN A 101 -12.22 -28.04 -1.86
C GLN A 101 -11.55 -29.26 -2.50
N SER A 102 -10.21 -29.32 -2.53
CA SER A 102 -9.48 -30.49 -3.06
C SER A 102 -9.88 -31.77 -2.34
N ILE A 103 -10.02 -31.74 -1.01
CA ILE A 103 -10.41 -32.92 -0.24
C ILE A 103 -11.83 -33.34 -0.56
N THR A 104 -12.78 -32.40 -0.61
CA THR A 104 -14.18 -32.70 -0.99
C THR A 104 -14.31 -33.25 -2.40
N ARG A 105 -13.34 -32.97 -3.28
CA ARG A 105 -13.24 -33.49 -4.65
C ARG A 105 -12.50 -34.83 -4.74
N GLY A 106 -12.33 -35.54 -3.63
CA GLY A 106 -11.65 -36.84 -3.62
C GLY A 106 -10.12 -36.74 -3.60
N ARG A 107 -9.57 -35.70 -2.96
CA ARG A 107 -8.12 -35.40 -2.92
C ARG A 107 -7.54 -35.10 -4.30
N ASP A 108 -8.24 -34.27 -5.05
CA ASP A 108 -7.83 -33.81 -6.38
C ASP A 108 -6.61 -32.88 -6.27
N MET A 109 -5.42 -33.46 -6.43
CA MET A 109 -4.13 -32.78 -6.32
C MET A 109 -3.84 -31.87 -7.52
N ASN A 110 -4.35 -32.20 -8.69
CA ASN A 110 -4.18 -31.39 -9.90
C ASN A 110 -4.94 -30.07 -9.74
N TYR A 111 -6.22 -30.15 -9.35
CA TYR A 111 -7.02 -28.98 -9.01
C TYR A 111 -6.34 -28.09 -7.96
N MET A 112 -5.89 -28.69 -6.86
CA MET A 112 -5.26 -27.95 -5.77
C MET A 112 -4.02 -27.19 -6.25
N THR A 113 -3.16 -27.85 -7.04
CA THR A 113 -1.93 -27.26 -7.56
C THR A 113 -2.22 -26.08 -8.48
N GLU A 114 -3.17 -26.23 -9.41
CA GLU A 114 -3.56 -25.17 -10.34
C GLU A 114 -4.15 -23.95 -9.62
N GLU A 115 -5.06 -24.16 -8.68
CA GLU A 115 -5.69 -23.06 -7.95
C GLU A 115 -4.70 -22.34 -7.02
N LEU A 116 -3.79 -23.07 -6.37
CA LEU A 116 -2.74 -22.45 -5.55
C LEU A 116 -1.80 -21.58 -6.39
N GLN A 117 -1.43 -22.02 -7.59
CA GLN A 117 -0.60 -21.24 -8.51
C GLN A 117 -1.32 -19.95 -8.98
N LYS A 118 -2.59 -20.07 -9.37
CA LYS A 118 -3.43 -18.91 -9.74
C LYS A 118 -3.50 -17.92 -8.58
N GLN A 119 -3.76 -18.42 -7.37
CA GLN A 119 -3.92 -17.58 -6.19
C GLN A 119 -2.63 -16.88 -5.76
N PHE A 120 -1.49 -17.56 -5.91
CA PHE A 120 -0.18 -16.94 -5.70
C PHE A 120 0.04 -15.78 -6.69
N GLY A 121 -0.29 -15.96 -7.98
CA GLY A 121 -0.20 -14.91 -8.98
C GLY A 121 -1.05 -13.68 -8.66
N ILE A 122 -2.28 -13.89 -8.17
CA ILE A 122 -3.17 -12.80 -7.72
C ILE A 122 -2.57 -12.06 -6.54
N THR A 123 -2.06 -12.80 -5.54
CA THR A 123 -1.48 -12.24 -4.31
C THR A 123 -0.25 -11.40 -4.62
N ARG A 124 0.63 -11.88 -5.51
CA ARG A 124 1.79 -11.13 -5.99
C ARG A 124 1.37 -9.82 -6.66
N ARG A 125 0.44 -9.87 -7.61
CA ARG A 125 -0.05 -8.66 -8.31
C ARG A 125 -0.66 -7.65 -7.34
N ARG A 126 -1.39 -8.13 -6.33
CA ARG A 126 -1.93 -7.27 -5.27
C ARG A 126 -0.80 -6.58 -4.49
N ALA A 127 0.22 -7.32 -4.08
CA ALA A 127 1.35 -6.76 -3.35
C ALA A 127 2.10 -5.70 -4.19
N GLU A 128 2.31 -5.95 -5.47
CA GLU A 128 2.92 -4.99 -6.41
C GLU A 128 2.07 -3.71 -6.55
N ASN A 129 0.75 -3.85 -6.64
CA ASN A 129 -0.17 -2.71 -6.72
C ASN A 129 -0.17 -1.90 -5.43
N ILE A 130 -0.19 -2.55 -4.27
CA ILE A 130 -0.08 -1.89 -2.96
C ILE A 130 1.24 -1.11 -2.87
N ALA A 131 2.37 -1.74 -3.21
CA ALA A 131 3.67 -1.08 -3.14
C ALA A 131 3.74 0.18 -4.02
N ARG A 132 3.24 0.08 -5.26
CA ARG A 132 3.21 1.22 -6.19
C ARG A 132 2.29 2.34 -5.69
N ASP A 133 1.08 1.99 -5.25
CA ASP A 133 0.09 2.94 -4.73
C ASP A 133 0.63 3.68 -3.51
N GLN A 134 1.12 2.94 -2.51
CA GLN A 134 1.60 3.52 -1.27
C GLN A 134 2.85 4.36 -1.46
N ASN A 135 3.76 3.98 -2.36
CA ASN A 135 4.90 4.81 -2.74
C ASN A 135 4.47 6.18 -3.28
N ASN A 136 3.47 6.19 -4.17
CA ASN A 136 2.95 7.42 -4.77
C ASN A 136 2.19 8.27 -3.75
N LYS A 137 1.31 7.66 -2.95
CA LYS A 137 0.52 8.35 -1.92
C LYS A 137 1.39 8.96 -0.84
N ALA A 138 2.31 8.18 -0.25
CA ALA A 138 3.19 8.67 0.80
C ALA A 138 4.02 9.86 0.33
N THR A 139 4.63 9.76 -0.86
CA THR A 139 5.43 10.85 -1.42
C THR A 139 4.58 12.11 -1.67
N ALA A 140 3.40 11.95 -2.26
CA ALA A 140 2.51 13.06 -2.58
C ALA A 140 1.96 13.75 -1.31
N GLU A 141 1.53 12.96 -0.32
CA GLU A 141 1.01 13.48 0.94
C GLU A 141 2.09 14.23 1.73
N LEU A 142 3.28 13.64 1.88
CA LEU A 142 4.38 14.27 2.59
C LEU A 142 4.86 15.55 1.88
N ALA A 143 4.91 15.55 0.55
CA ALA A 143 5.21 16.75 -0.23
C ALA A 143 4.15 17.85 -0.02
N ARG A 144 2.87 17.48 -0.02
CA ARG A 144 1.75 18.42 0.21
C ARG A 144 1.80 19.03 1.61
N VAL A 145 2.01 18.23 2.64
CA VAL A 145 2.15 18.73 4.03
C VAL A 145 3.36 19.65 4.15
N ARG A 146 4.47 19.33 3.50
CA ARG A 146 5.66 20.18 3.43
C ARG A 146 5.38 21.52 2.75
N GLN A 147 4.71 21.52 1.61
CA GLN A 147 4.33 22.73 0.88
C GLN A 147 3.42 23.62 1.73
N LYS A 148 2.40 23.03 2.37
CA LYS A 148 1.50 23.76 3.27
C LYS A 148 2.24 24.39 4.45
N ALA A 149 3.21 23.69 5.04
CA ALA A 149 4.04 24.23 6.12
C ALA A 149 4.87 25.46 5.69
N LEU A 150 5.05 25.68 4.38
CA LEU A 150 5.67 26.88 3.81
C LEU A 150 4.67 27.98 3.43
N GLY A 151 3.38 27.79 3.70
CA GLY A 151 2.32 28.71 3.32
C GLY A 151 1.85 28.57 1.86
N ILE A 152 2.24 27.50 1.16
CA ILE A 152 1.77 27.23 -0.21
C ILE A 152 0.34 26.67 -0.12
N THR A 153 -0.61 27.38 -0.73
CA THR A 153 -2.04 27.05 -0.69
C THR A 153 -2.59 26.54 -2.02
N LYS A 154 -1.91 26.84 -3.14
CA LYS A 154 -2.36 26.53 -4.49
C LYS A 154 -1.31 25.77 -5.29
N GLY A 155 -1.78 24.90 -6.18
CA GLY A 155 -0.95 24.13 -7.10
C GLY A 155 -1.55 24.14 -8.50
N ILE A 156 -0.71 23.88 -9.51
CA ILE A 156 -1.17 23.64 -10.88
C ILE A 156 -1.15 22.14 -11.11
N TRP A 157 -2.27 21.60 -11.58
CA TRP A 157 -2.38 20.19 -11.90
C TRP A 157 -1.62 19.87 -13.18
N ILE A 158 -0.71 18.90 -13.11
CA ILE A 158 0.09 18.46 -14.26
C ILE A 158 -0.26 17.00 -14.57
N HIS A 159 -0.74 16.76 -15.79
CA HIS A 159 -0.95 15.42 -16.30
C HIS A 159 0.38 14.86 -16.81
N SER A 160 0.79 13.69 -16.30
CA SER A 160 2.09 13.09 -16.62
C SER A 160 2.23 12.58 -18.05
N GLY A 161 1.12 12.35 -18.77
CA GLY A 161 1.13 11.83 -20.14
C GLY A 161 1.58 10.37 -20.30
N GLY A 162 2.03 9.71 -19.22
CA GLY A 162 2.66 8.38 -19.29
C GLY A 162 1.70 7.17 -19.29
N GLY A 163 0.38 7.40 -19.26
CA GLY A 163 -0.61 6.30 -19.23
C GLY A 163 -1.02 5.88 -20.63
N SER A 164 -1.00 4.57 -20.92
CA SER A 164 -1.53 4.02 -22.19
C SER A 164 -3.02 4.30 -22.40
N HIS A 165 -3.78 4.47 -21.30
CA HIS A 165 -5.17 4.87 -21.31
C HIS A 165 -5.34 6.09 -20.39
N PRO A 166 -5.14 7.32 -20.90
CA PRO A 166 -5.22 8.52 -20.08
C PRO A 166 -6.65 8.76 -19.59
N ARG A 167 -6.80 9.10 -18.31
CA ARG A 167 -8.12 9.40 -17.71
C ARG A 167 -8.60 10.77 -18.19
N PRO A 168 -9.76 10.89 -18.86
CA PRO A 168 -10.17 12.15 -19.49
C PRO A 168 -10.23 13.35 -18.54
N LEU A 169 -10.68 13.15 -17.29
CA LEU A 169 -10.71 14.22 -16.28
C LEU A 169 -9.31 14.71 -15.91
N HIS A 170 -8.35 13.79 -15.75
CA HIS A 170 -6.96 14.14 -15.44
C HIS A 170 -6.30 14.93 -16.57
N VAL A 171 -6.60 14.60 -17.83
CA VAL A 171 -6.12 15.34 -19.00
C VAL A 171 -6.74 16.74 -19.04
N LYS A 172 -8.06 16.84 -18.87
CA LYS A 172 -8.79 18.12 -18.85
C LYS A 172 -8.39 19.04 -17.71
N ALA A 173 -7.89 18.49 -16.61
CA ALA A 173 -7.40 19.26 -15.48
C ALA A 173 -5.98 19.78 -15.68
N ASN A 174 -5.25 19.33 -16.71
CA ASN A 174 -3.88 19.78 -16.95
C ASN A 174 -3.80 21.30 -17.09
N GLY A 175 -2.87 21.92 -16.36
CA GLY A 175 -2.68 23.36 -16.29
C GLY A 175 -3.69 24.11 -15.41
N LYS A 176 -4.69 23.43 -14.82
CA LYS A 176 -5.67 24.08 -13.94
C LYS A 176 -5.15 24.20 -12.52
N GLU A 177 -5.45 25.33 -11.90
CA GLU A 177 -5.16 25.58 -10.49
C GLU A 177 -6.10 24.78 -9.58
N PHE A 178 -5.59 24.32 -8.44
CA PHE A 178 -6.36 23.72 -7.37
C PHE A 178 -5.84 24.14 -5.99
N ASP A 179 -6.71 24.02 -5.00
CA ASP A 179 -6.41 24.23 -3.59
C ASP A 179 -5.75 22.97 -3.00
N LEU A 180 -4.59 23.12 -2.33
CA LEU A 180 -3.86 21.99 -1.74
C LEU A 180 -4.65 21.25 -0.65
N ASP A 181 -5.60 21.91 0.02
CA ASP A 181 -6.43 21.29 1.06
C ASP A 181 -7.51 20.39 0.46
N LYS A 182 -8.05 20.79 -0.70
CA LYS A 182 -9.14 20.08 -1.38
C LYS A 182 -8.63 19.07 -2.40
N GLY A 183 -7.49 19.35 -3.02
CA GLY A 183 -7.02 18.62 -4.19
C GLY A 183 -7.79 19.00 -5.46
N MET A 184 -7.42 18.38 -6.58
CA MET A 184 -8.14 18.51 -7.84
C MET A 184 -9.22 17.40 -7.92
N PRO A 185 -10.49 17.72 -8.22
CA PRO A 185 -11.59 16.74 -8.30
C PRO A 185 -11.51 15.95 -9.61
N VAL A 186 -10.50 15.09 -9.73
CA VAL A 186 -10.25 14.23 -10.91
C VAL A 186 -10.27 12.75 -10.56
N GLY A 187 -10.52 12.39 -9.30
CA GLY A 187 -10.67 11.01 -8.88
C GLY A 187 -11.95 10.38 -9.43
N ASP A 188 -12.07 9.05 -9.33
CA ASP A 188 -13.29 8.33 -9.75
C ASP A 188 -14.51 8.70 -8.90
N ASN A 189 -14.30 9.32 -7.73
CA ASN A 189 -15.34 9.74 -6.81
C ASN A 189 -15.60 11.27 -6.81
N GLY A 190 -15.06 12.00 -7.80
CA GLY A 190 -15.10 13.46 -7.85
C GLY A 190 -14.07 14.13 -6.96
#